data_AF-A0A6B9Z223-F1
#
_entry.id   AF-A0A6B9Z223-F1
#
_cell.length_a   1.000
_cell.length_b   1.000
_cell.length_c   1.000
_cell.angle_alpha   90.00
_cell.angle_beta   90.00
_cell.angle_gamma   90.00
#
_symmetry.space_group_name_H-M   'P 1'
#
loop_
_entity.id
_entity.type
_entity.pdbx_description
1 polymer ?
#
loop_
_entity_poly.entity_id
_entity_poly.type
_entity_poly.pdbx_seq_one_letter_code
_entity_poly.pdbx_strand_id
1 'polypeptide(L)'
;MDDKKIHLTGRIDQIVRDYFLAHPEVKSDLAKNFMPLFIEKGIFSKDVRAGKPIRDLLRELDAENQLELLHHCAVVRNEINRSWYFEQL
;
A
#
# COMPACT_ATOMS: atom_id res chain seq x y z
N MET A 1 -4.23 3.37 17.32
CA MET A 1 -4.26 2.31 16.30
C MET A 1 -3.95 0.97 16.98
N ASP A 2 -4.59 -0.13 16.56
CA ASP A 2 -4.32 -1.48 17.09
C ASP A 2 -2.89 -1.93 16.72
N ASP A 3 -2.14 -2.53 17.64
CA ASP A 3 -0.77 -3.04 17.43
C ASP A 3 -0.69 -3.97 16.21
N LYS A 4 -1.75 -4.76 15.99
CA LYS A 4 -1.85 -5.63 14.81
C LYS A 4 -1.83 -4.85 13.49
N LYS A 5 -2.46 -3.67 13.46
CA LYS A 5 -2.51 -2.82 12.27
C LYS A 5 -1.16 -2.16 12.03
N ILE A 6 -0.45 -1.71 13.08
CA ILE A 6 0.93 -1.20 12.97
C ILE A 6 1.84 -2.28 12.37
N HIS A 7 1.78 -3.51 12.89
CA HIS A 7 2.57 -4.62 12.36
C HIS A 7 2.22 -4.97 10.91
N LEU A 8 0.93 -4.97 10.54
CA LEU A 8 0.50 -5.21 9.16
C LEU A 8 1.05 -4.15 8.21
N THR A 9 0.93 -2.86 8.58
CA THR A 9 1.42 -1.73 7.80
C THR A 9 2.93 -1.82 7.59
N GLY A 10 3.71 -2.13 8.63
CA GLY A 10 5.15 -2.31 8.50
C GLY A 10 5.54 -3.48 7.57
N ARG A 11 4.77 -4.59 7.59
CA ARG A 11 4.98 -5.70 6.64
C ARG A 11 4.69 -5.29 5.19
N ILE A 12 3.68 -4.46 4.97
CA ILE A 12 3.36 -3.93 3.64
C ILE A 12 4.50 -3.05 3.13
N ASP A 13 4.99 -2.10 3.94
CA ASP A 13 6.09 -1.23 3.55
C ASP A 13 7.36 -2.03 3.22
N GLN A 14 7.66 -3.05 4.03
CA GLN A 14 8.78 -3.98 3.79
C GLN A 14 8.65 -4.70 2.44
N ILE A 15 7.46 -5.23 2.12
CA ILE A 15 7.21 -5.92 0.83
C ILE A 15 7.33 -4.96 -0.34
N VAL A 16 6.81 -3.73 -0.20
CA VAL A 16 6.90 -2.69 -1.23
C VAL A 16 8.37 -2.30 -1.47
N ARG A 17 9.15 -2.11 -0.41
CA ARG A 17 10.59 -1.86 -0.52
C ARG A 17 11.30 -2.96 -1.29
N ASP A 18 11.08 -4.21 -0.90
CA ASP A 18 11.73 -5.36 -1.53
C ASP A 18 11.36 -5.50 -3.01
N TYR A 19 10.11 -5.18 -3.38
CA TYR A 19 9.68 -5.13 -4.78
C TYR A 19 10.48 -4.10 -5.58
N PHE A 20 10.60 -2.86 -5.10
CA PHE A 20 11.34 -1.82 -5.83
C PHE A 20 12.85 -2.05 -5.86
N LEU A 21 13.41 -2.78 -4.89
CA LEU A 21 14.81 -3.23 -4.94
C LEU A 21 15.03 -4.30 -6.01
N ALA A 22 14.07 -5.20 -6.21
CA ALA A 22 14.13 -6.23 -7.24
C ALA A 22 13.79 -5.70 -8.65
N HIS A 23 13.05 -4.60 -8.73
CA HIS A 23 12.54 -3.99 -9.97
C HIS A 23 12.95 -2.51 -10.08
N PRO A 24 14.26 -2.20 -10.21
CA PRO A 24 14.76 -0.82 -10.19
C PRO A 24 14.28 0.05 -11.37
N GLU A 25 13.77 -0.58 -12.43
CA GLU A 25 13.13 0.07 -13.57
C GLU A 25 11.76 0.65 -13.25
N VAL A 26 11.06 0.10 -12.25
CA VAL A 26 9.74 0.57 -11.83
C VAL A 26 9.91 1.68 -10.81
N LYS A 27 9.50 2.90 -11.16
CA LYS A 27 9.62 4.07 -10.26
C LYS A 27 8.42 4.27 -9.36
N SER A 28 7.23 3.99 -9.87
CA SER A 28 5.99 4.12 -9.13
C SER A 28 4.91 3.29 -9.84
N ASP A 29 3.98 2.73 -9.07
CA ASP A 29 2.76 2.13 -9.62
C ASP A 29 1.60 2.24 -8.61
N LEU A 30 0.37 2.10 -9.10
CA LEU A 30 -0.85 2.19 -8.30
C LEU A 30 -0.85 1.11 -7.22
N ALA A 31 -1.18 1.49 -5.97
CA ALA A 31 -1.18 0.56 -4.85
C ALA A 31 -2.08 -0.67 -5.06
N LYS A 32 -3.18 -0.52 -5.81
CA LYS A 32 -4.08 -1.63 -6.17
C LYS A 32 -3.41 -2.70 -7.04
N ASN A 33 -2.39 -2.35 -7.82
CA ASN A 33 -1.69 -3.29 -8.71
C ASN A 33 -0.77 -4.24 -7.93
N PHE A 34 -0.41 -3.90 -6.70
CA PHE A 34 0.40 -4.74 -5.80
C PHE A 34 -0.42 -5.83 -5.09
N MET A 35 -1.74 -5.90 -5.30
CA MET A 35 -2.57 -6.92 -4.67
C MET A 35 -2.10 -8.36 -4.91
N PRO A 36 -1.70 -8.79 -6.13
CA PRO A 36 -1.18 -10.14 -6.34
C PRO A 36 0.05 -10.42 -5.47
N LEU A 37 0.97 -9.47 -5.36
CA LEU A 37 2.15 -9.58 -4.51
C LEU A 37 1.75 -9.71 -3.03
N PHE A 38 0.83 -8.89 -2.55
CA PHE A 38 0.38 -8.98 -1.16
C PHE A 38 -0.36 -10.28 -0.84
N ILE A 39 -1.06 -10.87 -1.81
CA ILE A 39 -1.69 -12.19 -1.65
C ILE A 39 -0.63 -13.29 -1.61
N GLU A 40 0.35 -13.24 -2.52
CA GLU A 40 1.48 -14.17 -2.53
C GLU A 40 2.26 -14.17 -1.20
N LYS A 41 2.46 -12.98 -0.62
CA LYS A 41 3.13 -12.81 0.68
C LYS A 41 2.22 -13.03 1.90
N GLY A 42 0.95 -13.42 1.69
CA GLY A 42 0.00 -13.74 2.75
C GLY A 42 -0.47 -12.56 3.59
N ILE A 43 -0.41 -11.33 3.05
CA ILE A 43 -0.95 -10.12 3.69
C ILE A 43 -2.47 -10.06 3.53
N PHE A 44 -2.96 -10.36 2.34
CA PHE A 44 -4.39 -10.45 2.05
C PHE A 44 -4.72 -11.86 1.57
N SER A 45 -5.91 -12.36 1.91
CA SER A 45 -6.34 -13.69 1.49
C SER A 45 -6.78 -13.75 0.02
N LYS A 46 -7.30 -12.64 -0.52
CA LYS A 46 -7.77 -12.52 -1.90
C LYS A 46 -7.89 -11.07 -2.33
N ASP A 47 -7.92 -10.85 -3.64
CA ASP A 47 -8.34 -9.58 -4.19
C ASP A 47 -9.86 -9.50 -4.29
N VAL A 48 -10.40 -8.31 -4.06
CA VAL A 48 -11.82 -8.01 -4.17
C VAL A 48 -11.96 -6.63 -4.81
N ARG A 49 -12.83 -6.52 -5.84
CA ARG A 49 -13.15 -5.25 -6.52
C ARG A 49 -11.88 -4.44 -6.90
N ALA A 50 -10.89 -5.10 -7.50
CA ALA A 50 -9.64 -4.51 -7.96
C ALA A 50 -8.92 -3.69 -6.86
N GLY A 51 -8.31 -4.40 -5.92
CA GLY A 51 -7.54 -3.84 -4.82
C GLY A 51 -8.35 -3.04 -3.82
N LYS A 52 -9.61 -3.42 -3.56
CA LYS A 52 -10.34 -2.86 -2.42
C LYS A 52 -9.63 -3.09 -1.08
N PRO A 53 -9.07 -4.27 -0.76
CA PRO A 53 -8.46 -4.51 0.55
C PRO A 53 -7.33 -3.52 0.88
N ILE A 54 -6.37 -3.34 -0.04
CA ILE A 54 -5.30 -2.37 0.16
C ILE A 54 -5.80 -0.93 0.19
N ARG A 55 -6.74 -0.56 -0.70
CA ARG A 55 -7.30 0.80 -0.71
C ARG A 55 -8.08 1.15 0.54
N ASP A 56 -8.74 0.18 1.17
CA ASP A 56 -9.44 0.40 2.43
C ASP A 56 -8.44 0.68 3.56
N LEU A 57 -7.38 -0.13 3.68
CA LEU A 57 -6.30 0.11 4.64
C LEU A 57 -5.68 1.51 4.45
N LEU A 58 -5.32 1.87 3.21
CA LEU A 58 -4.72 3.17 2.90
C LEU A 58 -5.67 4.33 3.18
N ARG A 59 -6.97 4.15 2.94
CA ARG A 59 -7.98 5.15 3.28
C ARG A 59 -8.11 5.36 4.78
N GLU A 60 -8.08 4.28 5.56
CA GLU A 60 -8.09 4.38 7.02
C GLU A 60 -6.83 5.08 7.54
N LEU A 61 -5.65 4.68 7.07
CA LEU A 61 -4.39 5.33 7.45
C LEU A 61 -4.38 6.82 7.08
N ASP A 62 -4.85 7.19 5.89
CA ASP A 62 -4.95 8.59 5.46
C ASP A 62 -6.00 9.37 6.29
N ALA A 63 -7.11 8.74 6.68
CA ALA A 63 -8.11 9.36 7.56
C ALA A 63 -7.60 9.55 9.00
N GLU A 64 -6.73 8.65 9.47
CA GLU A 64 -6.09 8.70 10.79
C GLU A 64 -4.78 9.53 10.79
N ASN A 65 -4.40 10.16 9.66
CA ASN A 65 -3.13 10.89 9.50
C ASN A 65 -1.87 10.03 9.75
N GLN A 66 -1.94 8.74 9.41
CA GLN A 66 -0.91 7.72 9.66
C GLN A 66 -0.33 7.14 8.37
N LEU A 67 -0.55 7.79 7.23
CA LEU A 67 0.00 7.34 5.95
C LEU A 67 1.54 7.34 5.96
N GLU A 68 2.15 8.18 6.79
CA GLU A 68 3.62 8.25 7.02
C GLU A 68 4.25 6.95 7.52
N LEU A 69 3.44 6.02 8.06
CA LEU A 69 3.90 4.67 8.45
C LEU A 69 4.25 3.79 7.24
N LEU A 70 3.81 4.18 6.04
CA LEU A 70 4.19 3.57 4.77
C LEU A 70 5.11 4.56 4.05
N HIS A 71 6.42 4.45 4.29
CA HIS A 71 7.41 5.35 3.71
C HIS A 71 7.32 5.36 2.18
N HIS A 72 7.08 4.20 1.57
CA HIS A 72 7.02 4.07 0.12
C HIS A 72 5.64 4.40 -0.47
N CYS A 73 4.74 5.03 0.29
CA CYS A 73 3.37 5.34 -0.16
C CYS A 73 3.14 6.83 -0.39
N ALA A 74 2.74 7.17 -1.62
CA ALA A 74 2.27 8.50 -1.98
C ALA A 74 0.75 8.52 -2.16
N VAL A 75 0.13 9.68 -1.88
CA VAL A 75 -1.29 9.91 -2.13
C VAL A 75 -1.49 11.14 -3.02
N VAL A 76 -2.24 10.95 -4.10
CA VAL A 76 -2.72 12.02 -4.98
C VAL A 76 -4.18 12.29 -4.64
N ARG A 77 -4.47 13.53 -4.21
CA ARG A 77 -5.81 13.97 -3.80
C ARG A 77 -6.42 14.83 -4.90
N ASN A 78 -7.51 14.35 -5.50
CA ASN A 78 -8.39 15.14 -6.37
C ASN A 78 -9.62 15.59 -5.57
N GLU A 79 -10.42 16.50 -6.13
CA GLU A 79 -11.62 17.07 -5.46
C GLU A 79 -12.58 16.01 -4.90
N ILE A 80 -12.68 14.85 -5.57
CA ILE A 80 -13.60 13.76 -5.21
C ILE A 80 -12.85 12.45 -4.88
N ASN A 81 -11.76 12.18 -5.59
CA ASN A 81 -11.09 10.88 -5.57
C ASN A 81 -9.70 10.95 -4.95
N ARG A 82 -9.30 9.89 -4.26
CA ARG A 82 -7.92 9.69 -3.80
C ARG A 82 -7.33 8.49 -4.52
N SER A 83 -6.12 8.67 -5.04
CA SER A 83 -5.32 7.61 -5.66
C SER A 83 -4.06 7.43 -4.85
N TRP A 84 -3.77 6.18 -4.47
CA TRP A 84 -2.55 5.83 -3.76
C TRP A 84 -1.59 5.10 -4.69
N TYR A 85 -0.33 5.44 -4.53
CA TYR A 85 0.78 4.90 -5.29
C TYR A 85 1.82 4.37 -4.33
N PHE A 86 2.47 3.29 -4.72
CA PHE A 86 3.73 2.92 -4.12
C PHE A 86 4.86 3.38 -5.03
N GLU A 87 5.94 3.86 -4.45
CA GLU A 87 7.07 4.43 -5.21
C GLU A 87 8.42 4.02 -4.64
N GLN A 88 9.41 3.99 -5.54
CA GLN A 88 10.81 3.81 -5.19
C GLN A 88 11.31 5.11 -4.56
N LEU A 89 11.63 5.08 -3.27
CA LEU A 89 12.27 6.18 -2.54
C LEU A 89 13.78 6.22 -2.77
#